data_AF-A0A4Q0ZFV6-F1
#
_entry.id   AF-A0A4Q0ZFV6-F1
#
_cell.length_a   1.000
_cell.length_b   1.000
_cell.length_c   1.000
_cell.angle_alpha   90.00
_cell.angle_beta   90.00
_cell.angle_gamma   90.00
#
_symmetry.space_group_name_H-M   'P 1'
#
loop_
_entity.id
_entity.type
_entity.pdbx_description
1 polymer ?
#
loop_
_entity_poly.entity_id
_entity_poly.type
_entity_poly.pdbx_seq_one_letter_code
_entity_poly.pdbx_strand_id
1 'polypeptide(L)'
;MQFTITEKIKNLEIDDIKENLFHYSYDNKSLKALVKNNTSTEDISYISAYSSFKGEIYENIIYELLLEYALSQDEITKFVLKGPYQDKENLFIKSGLLIDSSSQIVYKSAYKDISEFDALFFTKDSVYFVEMSTSKKTASLNKRLVKKCALLKMIFPTLKIKALIVVTAGSVGLRNFPEYATIWTTKDLEDEELIEKIIFAKKVKNDIQTLKAPENKKYIEACKIKYKKFQYFPTLEWILNTSRQNPKFAVDLKFFSSAKLGLFFDIYTKLYIGYINTEEFLELYSEFNLKVKTNRIIVTIEKVNQTELDIVYYVKETNGKLKRVRLEEDNISIKDKELDGFTNAEVRFFMKVLEEKHHLTVENIKHIQKNISLIK
;
A
#
# COMPACT_ATOMS: atom_id res chain seq x y z
N MET A 1 -10.34 0.14 -24.70
CA MET A 1 -11.58 -0.23 -23.99
C MET A 1 -11.51 0.28 -22.56
N GLN A 2 -12.50 1.09 -22.20
CA GLN A 2 -12.69 1.73 -20.90
C GLN A 2 -14.06 1.30 -20.40
N PHE A 3 -14.14 0.82 -19.15
CA PHE A 3 -15.42 0.39 -18.57
C PHE A 3 -16.28 1.62 -18.23
N THR A 4 -17.57 1.54 -18.53
CA THR A 4 -18.52 2.62 -18.27
C THR A 4 -19.28 2.34 -16.98
N ILE A 5 -19.40 3.36 -16.14
CA ILE A 5 -20.17 3.31 -14.90
C ILE A 5 -21.67 3.14 -15.21
N THR A 6 -22.37 2.34 -14.42
CA THR A 6 -23.84 2.23 -14.50
C THR A 6 -24.50 3.31 -13.66
N GLU A 7 -25.76 3.66 -13.96
CA GLU A 7 -26.52 4.57 -13.10
C GLU A 7 -26.67 4.03 -11.67
N LYS A 8 -26.83 2.71 -11.52
CA LYS A 8 -26.87 2.04 -10.20
C LYS A 8 -25.64 2.37 -9.34
N ILE A 9 -24.44 2.19 -9.90
CA ILE A 9 -23.17 2.50 -9.20
C ILE A 9 -23.02 4.00 -8.97
N LYS A 10 -23.33 4.80 -9.99
CA LYS A 10 -23.21 6.26 -9.95
C LYS A 10 -24.07 6.87 -8.84
N ASN A 11 -25.28 6.35 -8.66
CA ASN A 11 -26.26 6.85 -7.70
C ASN A 11 -26.20 6.15 -6.34
N LEU A 12 -25.35 5.13 -6.16
CA LEU A 12 -25.31 4.28 -4.98
C LEU A 12 -26.69 3.66 -4.66
N GLU A 13 -27.33 3.09 -5.67
CA GLU A 13 -28.59 2.36 -5.49
C GLU A 13 -28.29 0.99 -4.86
N ILE A 14 -28.63 0.85 -3.57
CA ILE A 14 -28.19 -0.28 -2.73
C ILE A 14 -29.32 -1.17 -2.20
N ASP A 15 -30.57 -0.95 -2.59
CA ASP A 15 -31.73 -1.59 -1.95
C ASP A 15 -31.67 -3.13 -1.97
N ASP A 16 -31.07 -3.72 -2.99
CA ASP A 16 -30.92 -5.18 -3.15
C ASP A 16 -29.66 -5.76 -2.48
N ILE A 17 -28.73 -4.92 -2.02
CA ILE A 17 -27.48 -5.34 -1.37
C ILE A 17 -27.37 -4.90 0.10
N LYS A 18 -28.36 -4.16 0.64
CA LYS A 18 -28.35 -3.63 2.02
C LYS A 18 -28.07 -4.71 3.06
N GLU A 19 -28.72 -5.87 2.94
CA GLU A 19 -28.53 -6.99 3.87
C GLU A 19 -27.10 -7.54 3.82
N ASN A 20 -26.48 -7.62 2.64
CA ASN A 20 -25.11 -8.12 2.49
C ASN A 20 -24.10 -7.30 3.30
N LEU A 21 -24.34 -5.99 3.44
CA LEU A 21 -23.45 -5.07 4.17
C LEU A 21 -23.30 -5.48 5.64
N PHE A 22 -24.32 -6.06 6.26
CA PHE A 22 -24.25 -6.50 7.67
C PHE A 22 -23.33 -7.71 7.90
N HIS A 23 -22.93 -8.42 6.82
CA HIS A 23 -22.00 -9.54 6.90
C HIS A 23 -20.52 -9.10 6.85
N TYR A 24 -20.24 -7.84 6.54
CA TYR A 24 -18.87 -7.31 6.52
C TYR A 24 -18.32 -7.03 7.92
N SER A 25 -17.00 -7.18 8.05
CA SER A 25 -16.34 -6.95 9.32
C SER A 25 -15.77 -5.53 9.45
N TYR A 26 -16.62 -4.57 9.81
CA TYR A 26 -16.17 -3.19 10.03
C TYR A 26 -15.35 -2.97 11.30
N ASP A 27 -14.37 -2.07 11.25
CA ASP A 27 -13.65 -1.56 12.43
C ASP A 27 -14.36 -0.36 13.06
N ASN A 28 -15.32 -0.65 13.95
CA ASN A 28 -16.08 0.37 14.68
C ASN A 28 -15.74 0.48 16.17
N LYS A 29 -14.64 -0.12 16.64
CA LYS A 29 -14.31 -0.15 18.08
C LYS A 29 -14.08 1.25 18.64
N SER A 30 -13.26 2.04 17.95
CA SER A 30 -12.94 3.42 18.36
C SER A 30 -14.18 4.30 18.33
N LEU A 31 -14.97 4.21 17.25
CA LEU A 31 -16.20 4.98 17.11
C LEU A 31 -17.24 4.63 18.19
N LYS A 32 -17.43 3.34 18.49
CA LYS A 32 -18.30 2.88 19.59
C LYS A 32 -17.85 3.41 20.95
N ALA A 33 -16.54 3.45 21.21
CA ALA A 33 -16.01 3.98 22.45
C ALA A 33 -16.30 5.48 22.58
N LEU A 34 -16.11 6.26 21.50
CA LEU A 34 -16.42 7.69 21.46
C LEU A 34 -17.91 7.96 21.68
N VAL A 35 -18.79 7.20 21.02
CA VAL A 35 -20.25 7.31 21.24
C VAL A 35 -20.60 6.98 22.70
N LYS A 36 -20.06 5.89 23.24
CA LYS A 36 -20.34 5.47 24.63
C LYS A 36 -19.87 6.51 25.65
N ASN A 37 -18.82 7.26 25.33
CA ASN A 37 -18.28 8.32 26.18
C ASN A 37 -18.96 9.68 25.97
N ASN A 38 -20.03 9.75 25.15
CA ASN A 38 -20.71 10.99 24.78
C ASN A 38 -19.76 12.06 24.22
N THR A 39 -18.73 11.65 23.47
CA THR A 39 -17.84 12.59 22.78
C THR A 39 -18.64 13.39 21.75
N SER A 40 -18.42 14.71 21.70
CA SER A 40 -19.09 15.59 20.74
C SER A 40 -18.84 15.14 19.30
N THR A 41 -19.86 15.25 18.44
CA THR A 41 -19.74 14.97 17.01
C THR A 41 -18.86 15.99 16.28
N GLU A 42 -18.60 17.13 16.91
CA GLU A 42 -17.68 18.17 16.43
C GLU A 42 -16.22 17.91 16.85
N ASP A 43 -15.99 16.92 17.71
CA ASP A 43 -14.64 16.55 18.14
C ASP A 43 -13.84 15.94 16.97
N ILE A 44 -12.59 16.37 16.80
CA ILE A 44 -11.70 15.91 15.72
C ILE A 44 -11.56 14.39 15.72
N SER A 45 -11.47 13.77 16.89
CA SER A 45 -11.37 12.31 17.02
C SER A 45 -12.64 11.61 16.55
N TYR A 46 -13.81 12.17 16.84
CA TYR A 46 -15.10 11.67 16.38
C TYR A 46 -15.22 11.79 14.87
N ILE A 47 -14.99 13.00 14.32
CA ILE A 47 -15.05 13.28 12.88
C ILE A 47 -14.13 12.32 12.11
N SER A 48 -12.90 12.14 12.61
CA SER A 48 -11.94 11.25 11.98
C SER A 48 -12.38 9.78 12.02
N ALA A 49 -12.86 9.30 13.18
CA ALA A 49 -13.32 7.92 13.31
C ALA A 49 -14.58 7.66 12.46
N TYR A 50 -15.53 8.59 12.45
CA TYR A 50 -16.75 8.53 11.67
C TYR A 50 -16.46 8.54 10.16
N SER A 51 -15.61 9.47 9.70
CA SER A 51 -15.23 9.56 8.29
C SER A 51 -14.52 8.31 7.79
N SER A 52 -13.62 7.74 8.61
CA SER A 52 -12.94 6.47 8.28
C SER A 52 -13.94 5.32 8.16
N PHE A 53 -14.83 5.19 9.14
CA PHE A 53 -15.84 4.13 9.17
C PHE A 53 -16.85 4.24 7.99
N LYS A 54 -17.31 5.46 7.69
CA LYS A 54 -18.17 5.75 6.54
C LYS A 54 -17.46 5.41 5.22
N GLY A 55 -16.14 5.63 5.14
CA GLY A 55 -15.31 5.19 4.01
C GLY A 55 -15.33 3.68 3.81
N GLU A 56 -15.19 2.89 4.89
CA GLU A 56 -15.23 1.43 4.84
C GLU A 56 -16.60 0.90 4.37
N ILE A 57 -17.71 1.51 4.80
CA ILE A 57 -19.05 1.17 4.31
C ILE A 57 -19.17 1.48 2.82
N TYR A 58 -18.72 2.67 2.40
CA TYR A 58 -18.73 3.07 0.99
C TYR A 58 -17.95 2.08 0.11
N GLU A 59 -16.76 1.65 0.55
CA GLU A 59 -15.95 0.66 -0.16
C GLU A 59 -16.68 -0.67 -0.36
N ASN A 60 -17.35 -1.16 0.69
CA ASN A 60 -18.10 -2.42 0.62
C ASN A 60 -19.35 -2.28 -0.26
N ILE A 61 -20.05 -1.14 -0.24
CA ILE A 61 -21.15 -0.85 -1.17
C ILE A 61 -20.67 -0.93 -2.62
N ILE A 62 -19.60 -0.22 -2.96
CA ILE A 62 -19.08 -0.24 -4.33
C ILE A 62 -18.62 -1.64 -4.71
N TYR A 63 -18.01 -2.38 -3.79
CA TYR A 63 -17.59 -3.77 -4.04
C TYR A 63 -18.79 -4.69 -4.36
N GLU A 64 -19.89 -4.62 -3.61
CA GLU A 64 -21.13 -5.37 -3.89
C GLU A 64 -21.70 -5.02 -5.27
N LEU A 65 -21.76 -3.73 -5.61
CA LEU A 65 -22.25 -3.30 -6.93
C LEU A 65 -21.30 -3.73 -8.06
N LEU A 66 -20.00 -3.82 -7.79
CA LEU A 66 -19.00 -4.32 -8.74
C LEU A 66 -19.12 -5.84 -8.98
N LEU A 67 -19.57 -6.61 -7.98
CA LEU A 67 -19.86 -8.04 -8.17
C LEU A 67 -20.94 -8.23 -9.24
N GLU A 68 -22.07 -7.54 -9.10
CA GLU A 68 -23.16 -7.57 -10.08
C GLU A 68 -22.71 -7.04 -11.44
N TYR A 69 -21.98 -5.92 -11.45
CA TYR A 69 -21.42 -5.35 -12.66
C TYR A 69 -20.57 -6.38 -13.41
N ALA A 70 -19.69 -7.10 -12.72
CA ALA A 70 -18.83 -8.11 -13.33
C ALA A 70 -19.61 -9.24 -14.02
N LEU A 71 -20.80 -9.59 -13.51
CA LEU A 71 -21.67 -10.56 -14.17
C LEU A 71 -22.22 -10.02 -15.49
N SER A 72 -22.64 -8.75 -15.50
CA SER A 72 -23.22 -8.08 -16.67
C SER A 72 -22.22 -7.81 -17.80
N GLN A 73 -20.92 -7.74 -17.50
CA GLN A 73 -19.88 -7.42 -18.49
C GLN A 73 -19.19 -8.68 -19.01
N ASP A 74 -19.38 -9.02 -20.29
CA ASP A 74 -18.82 -10.23 -20.90
C ASP A 74 -17.29 -10.23 -20.96
N GLU A 75 -16.66 -9.05 -21.03
CA GLU A 75 -15.22 -8.91 -21.09
C GLU A 75 -14.54 -9.20 -19.75
N ILE A 76 -15.28 -9.13 -18.64
CA ILE A 76 -14.79 -9.55 -17.33
C ILE A 76 -14.83 -11.08 -17.27
N THR A 77 -13.65 -11.66 -17.33
CA THR A 77 -13.45 -13.12 -17.32
C THR A 77 -13.35 -13.66 -15.91
N LYS A 78 -12.81 -12.87 -14.98
CA LYS A 78 -12.71 -13.22 -13.56
C LYS A 78 -12.87 -12.00 -12.67
N PHE A 79 -13.53 -12.14 -11.53
CA PHE A 79 -13.65 -11.15 -10.48
C PHE A 79 -13.23 -11.79 -9.16
N VAL A 80 -12.30 -11.14 -8.46
CA VAL A 80 -11.70 -11.68 -7.24
C VAL A 80 -12.62 -11.41 -6.07
N LEU A 81 -13.05 -12.48 -5.40
CA LEU A 81 -13.88 -12.40 -4.22
C LEU A 81 -13.10 -11.80 -3.04
N LYS A 82 -13.79 -11.17 -2.08
CA LYS A 82 -13.27 -10.69 -0.80
C LYS A 82 -14.37 -10.69 0.26
N GLY A 83 -14.04 -10.31 1.50
CA GLY A 83 -15.07 -10.01 2.49
C GLY A 83 -15.81 -11.26 2.96
N PRO A 84 -17.16 -11.23 3.01
CA PRO A 84 -17.98 -12.36 3.45
C PRO A 84 -18.02 -13.51 2.44
N TYR A 85 -17.54 -13.33 1.21
CA TYR A 85 -17.60 -14.35 0.14
C TYR A 85 -16.40 -15.30 0.09
N GLN A 86 -15.49 -15.22 1.06
CA GLN A 86 -14.33 -16.09 1.15
C GLN A 86 -14.14 -16.60 2.57
N ASP A 87 -13.95 -17.93 2.69
CA ASP A 87 -13.53 -18.54 3.94
C ASP A 87 -12.14 -18.02 4.36
N LYS A 88 -11.99 -17.72 5.66
CA LYS A 88 -10.74 -17.19 6.25
C LYS A 88 -9.62 -18.23 6.39
N GLU A 89 -9.65 -19.32 5.61
CA GLU A 89 -8.76 -20.47 5.75
C GLU A 89 -7.27 -20.17 5.42
N ASN A 90 -6.94 -18.95 4.99
CA ASN A 90 -5.59 -18.58 4.54
C ASN A 90 -4.75 -17.81 5.57
N LEU A 91 -5.11 -17.82 6.85
CA LEU A 91 -4.45 -17.05 7.93
C LEU A 91 -2.91 -17.25 8.01
N PHE A 92 -2.37 -18.36 7.51
CA PHE A 92 -0.95 -18.71 7.62
C PHE A 92 -0.13 -18.66 6.32
N ILE A 93 -0.71 -18.14 5.22
CA ILE A 93 0.06 -18.01 3.98
C ILE A 93 1.12 -16.91 4.14
N LYS A 94 2.39 -17.33 4.12
CA LYS A 94 3.55 -16.45 4.31
C LYS A 94 3.72 -15.42 3.20
N SER A 95 3.36 -15.75 1.96
CA SER A 95 3.58 -14.88 0.80
C SER A 95 2.65 -15.23 -0.35
N GLY A 96 2.18 -14.20 -1.08
CA GLY A 96 1.29 -14.35 -2.22
C GLY A 96 0.07 -13.43 -2.17
N LEU A 97 -0.77 -13.51 -3.20
CA LEU A 97 -2.08 -12.89 -3.27
C LEU A 97 -3.11 -13.74 -2.50
N LEU A 98 -3.78 -13.13 -1.51
CA LEU A 98 -4.68 -13.80 -0.56
C LEU A 98 -5.64 -12.80 0.10
N ILE A 99 -6.56 -13.33 0.93
CA ILE A 99 -7.42 -12.52 1.80
C ILE A 99 -6.81 -12.43 3.20
N ASP A 100 -6.63 -11.22 3.71
CA ASP A 100 -6.03 -10.98 5.02
C ASP A 100 -7.04 -11.15 6.18
N SER A 101 -6.59 -10.88 7.41
CA SER A 101 -7.46 -10.96 8.59
C SER A 101 -8.59 -9.94 8.60
N SER A 102 -8.39 -8.81 7.91
CA SER A 102 -9.37 -7.74 7.71
C SER A 102 -10.29 -8.01 6.50
N SER A 103 -10.21 -9.21 5.93
CA SER A 103 -10.99 -9.65 4.77
C SER A 103 -10.73 -8.84 3.47
N GLN A 104 -9.57 -8.21 3.33
CA GLN A 104 -9.15 -7.46 2.15
C GLN A 104 -8.27 -8.29 1.23
N ILE A 105 -8.26 -7.95 -0.07
CA ILE A 105 -7.38 -8.58 -1.06
C ILE A 105 -5.98 -7.99 -0.88
N VAL A 106 -5.01 -8.80 -0.50
CA VAL A 106 -3.64 -8.36 -0.24
C VAL A 106 -2.62 -9.21 -0.98
N TYR A 107 -1.49 -8.59 -1.31
CA TYR A 107 -0.28 -9.32 -1.68
C TYR A 107 0.73 -9.26 -0.54
N LYS A 108 1.01 -10.41 0.09
CA LYS A 108 1.95 -10.54 1.21
C LYS A 108 3.34 -10.98 0.76
N SER A 109 4.34 -10.53 1.50
CA SER A 109 5.65 -11.16 1.56
C SER A 109 6.15 -11.25 3.00
N ALA A 110 6.60 -12.44 3.39
CA ALA A 110 7.00 -12.76 4.77
C ALA A 110 6.00 -12.23 5.83
N TYR A 111 4.72 -12.55 5.66
CA TYR A 111 3.60 -12.16 6.53
C TYR A 111 3.23 -10.68 6.56
N LYS A 112 3.95 -9.82 5.82
CA LYS A 112 3.63 -8.39 5.73
C LYS A 112 2.96 -8.05 4.42
N ASP A 113 1.94 -7.20 4.49
CA ASP A 113 1.26 -6.67 3.32
C ASP A 113 2.17 -5.72 2.56
N ILE A 114 2.43 -6.07 1.30
CA ILE A 114 3.11 -5.17 0.36
C ILE A 114 2.10 -4.18 -0.20
N SER A 115 0.92 -4.69 -0.56
CA SER A 115 -0.18 -3.90 -1.08
C SER A 115 -1.52 -4.57 -0.80
N GLU A 116 -2.54 -3.73 -0.63
CA GLU A 116 -3.96 -4.07 -0.52
C GLU A 116 -4.69 -3.60 -1.78
N PHE A 117 -5.85 -4.19 -2.10
CA PHE A 117 -6.69 -3.82 -3.24
C PHE A 117 -8.17 -3.86 -2.84
N ASP A 118 -8.93 -2.83 -3.18
CA ASP A 118 -10.35 -2.73 -2.80
C ASP A 118 -11.20 -3.71 -3.62
N ALA A 119 -10.83 -3.90 -4.89
CA ALA A 119 -11.28 -4.98 -5.76
C ALA A 119 -10.21 -5.30 -6.83
N LEU A 120 -10.29 -6.51 -7.39
CA LEU A 120 -9.42 -6.96 -8.48
C LEU A 120 -10.26 -7.78 -9.48
N PHE A 121 -10.09 -7.52 -10.77
CA PHE A 121 -10.75 -8.31 -11.81
C PHE A 121 -9.90 -8.43 -13.08
N PHE A 122 -10.23 -9.40 -13.91
CA PHE A 122 -9.44 -9.81 -15.07
C PHE A 122 -10.30 -9.80 -16.33
N THR A 123 -9.71 -9.28 -17.38
CA THR A 123 -10.18 -9.47 -18.76
C THR A 123 -9.25 -10.46 -19.46
N LYS A 124 -9.47 -10.70 -20.75
CA LYS A 124 -8.60 -11.59 -21.54
C LYS A 124 -7.13 -11.17 -21.54
N ASP A 125 -6.83 -9.86 -21.55
CA ASP A 125 -5.48 -9.34 -21.72
C ASP A 125 -5.02 -8.38 -20.61
N SER A 126 -5.88 -8.08 -19.64
CA SER A 126 -5.63 -7.05 -18.62
C SER A 126 -6.05 -7.48 -17.22
N VAL A 127 -5.33 -6.99 -16.21
CA VAL A 127 -5.75 -6.95 -14.81
C VAL A 127 -6.19 -5.54 -14.46
N TYR A 128 -7.35 -5.42 -13.84
CA TYR A 128 -7.87 -4.18 -13.30
C TYR A 128 -7.85 -4.26 -11.78
N PHE A 129 -7.12 -3.35 -11.15
CA PHE A 129 -7.26 -3.11 -9.71
C PHE A 129 -8.14 -1.89 -9.48
N VAL A 130 -8.98 -1.96 -8.45
CA VAL A 130 -9.91 -0.90 -8.09
C VAL A 130 -9.38 -0.16 -6.87
N GLU A 131 -9.42 1.16 -6.94
CA GLU A 131 -9.28 2.02 -5.77
C GLU A 131 -10.52 2.88 -5.57
N MET A 132 -10.91 3.03 -4.32
CA MET A 132 -12.09 3.77 -3.91
C MET A 132 -11.66 4.89 -2.97
N SER A 133 -12.30 6.06 -3.06
CA SER A 133 -12.06 7.12 -2.09
C SER A 133 -13.24 8.08 -1.95
N THR A 134 -13.61 8.34 -0.70
CA THR A 134 -14.52 9.41 -0.31
C THR A 134 -13.79 10.76 -0.10
N SER A 135 -12.45 10.76 -0.14
CA SER A 135 -11.67 11.99 0.05
C SER A 135 -11.77 12.89 -1.18
N LYS A 136 -12.07 14.17 -0.96
CA LYS A 136 -12.10 15.15 -2.05
C LYS A 136 -10.72 15.45 -2.64
N LYS A 137 -9.63 15.16 -1.91
CA LYS A 137 -8.24 15.35 -2.38
C LYS A 137 -7.65 14.02 -2.86
N THR A 138 -7.26 13.96 -4.13
CA THR A 138 -6.79 12.71 -4.78
C THR A 138 -5.28 12.52 -4.82
N ALA A 139 -4.49 13.50 -4.34
CA ALA A 139 -3.02 13.47 -4.46
C ALA A 139 -2.37 12.27 -3.75
N SER A 140 -2.88 11.86 -2.58
CA SER A 140 -2.39 10.69 -1.85
C SER A 140 -2.71 9.38 -2.59
N LEU A 141 -3.84 9.33 -3.30
CA LEU A 141 -4.27 8.16 -4.06
C LEU A 141 -3.30 7.88 -5.21
N ASN A 142 -2.87 8.90 -5.95
CA ASN A 142 -1.90 8.76 -7.04
C ASN A 142 -0.61 8.04 -6.62
N LYS A 143 -0.08 8.33 -5.44
CA LYS A 143 1.12 7.63 -4.92
C LYS A 143 0.86 6.14 -4.69
N ARG A 144 -0.33 5.77 -4.20
CA ARG A 144 -0.72 4.37 -4.00
C ARG A 144 -0.86 3.62 -5.33
N LEU A 145 -1.37 4.29 -6.38
CA LEU A 145 -1.54 3.68 -7.70
C LEU A 145 -0.22 3.24 -8.32
N VAL A 146 0.84 4.03 -8.18
CA VAL A 146 2.16 3.72 -8.76
C VAL A 146 2.70 2.42 -8.17
N LYS A 147 2.66 2.29 -6.84
CA LYS A 147 3.09 1.08 -6.12
C LYS A 147 2.27 -0.16 -6.54
N LYS A 148 0.94 -0.04 -6.57
CA LYS A 148 0.01 -1.10 -6.98
C LYS A 148 0.28 -1.55 -8.41
N CYS A 149 0.40 -0.60 -9.33
CA CYS A 149 0.67 -0.85 -10.73
C CYS A 149 2.03 -1.56 -10.94
N ALA A 150 3.09 -1.09 -10.26
CA ALA A 150 4.41 -1.71 -10.35
C ALA A 150 4.43 -3.15 -9.82
N LEU A 151 3.78 -3.40 -8.68
CA LEU A 151 3.64 -4.75 -8.13
C LEU A 151 2.89 -5.68 -9.09
N LEU A 152 1.76 -5.23 -9.65
CA LEU A 152 0.98 -6.04 -10.57
C LEU A 152 1.72 -6.33 -11.87
N LYS A 153 2.50 -5.38 -12.41
CA LYS A 153 3.39 -5.61 -13.56
C LYS A 153 4.43 -6.71 -13.28
N MET A 154 4.91 -6.80 -12.05
CA MET A 154 5.89 -7.82 -11.65
C MET A 154 5.30 -9.21 -11.56
N ILE A 155 4.07 -9.35 -11.04
CA ILE A 155 3.44 -10.65 -10.80
C ILE A 155 2.59 -11.13 -11.99
N PHE A 156 2.14 -10.22 -12.86
CA PHE A 156 1.41 -10.52 -14.11
C PHE A 156 2.11 -9.92 -15.34
N PRO A 157 3.33 -10.40 -15.69
CA PRO A 157 4.16 -9.77 -16.73
C PRO A 157 3.56 -9.81 -18.14
N THR A 158 2.58 -10.69 -18.39
CA THR A 158 1.93 -10.85 -19.70
C THR A 158 0.61 -10.09 -19.81
N LEU A 159 0.14 -9.45 -18.74
CA LEU A 159 -1.14 -8.74 -18.73
C LEU A 159 -0.91 -7.23 -18.68
N LYS A 160 -1.79 -6.47 -19.33
CA LYS A 160 -1.84 -5.02 -19.19
C LYS A 160 -2.40 -4.69 -17.81
N ILE A 161 -1.77 -3.76 -17.10
CA ILE A 161 -2.26 -3.32 -15.80
C ILE A 161 -3.06 -2.03 -15.98
N LYS A 162 -4.30 -2.04 -15.50
CA LYS A 162 -5.22 -0.91 -15.52
C LYS A 162 -5.79 -0.67 -14.13
N ALA A 163 -6.23 0.56 -13.89
CA ALA A 163 -6.88 0.94 -12.65
C ALA A 163 -8.30 1.39 -12.93
N LEU A 164 -9.22 1.03 -12.04
CA LEU A 164 -10.53 1.64 -11.95
C LEU A 164 -10.58 2.46 -10.66
N ILE A 165 -10.79 3.77 -10.80
CA ILE A 165 -10.77 4.71 -9.68
C ILE A 165 -12.19 5.18 -9.43
N VAL A 166 -12.75 4.84 -8.29
CA VAL A 166 -14.10 5.24 -7.89
C VAL A 166 -13.98 6.34 -6.83
N VAL A 167 -14.47 7.53 -7.16
CA VAL A 167 -14.40 8.71 -6.30
C VAL A 167 -15.77 9.33 -6.16
N THR A 168 -16.00 10.08 -5.08
CA THR A 168 -17.26 10.79 -4.91
C THR A 168 -17.26 12.16 -5.62
N ALA A 169 -18.46 12.64 -5.94
CA ALA A 169 -18.69 13.93 -6.58
C ALA A 169 -17.99 15.08 -5.81
N GLY A 170 -17.46 16.07 -6.53
CA GLY A 170 -16.69 17.17 -5.93
C GLY A 170 -15.22 16.83 -5.63
N SER A 171 -14.73 15.64 -5.99
CA SER A 171 -13.31 15.31 -5.92
C SER A 171 -12.49 16.16 -6.89
N VAL A 172 -11.37 16.72 -6.41
CA VAL A 172 -10.47 17.57 -7.20
C VAL A 172 -9.24 16.80 -7.66
N GLY A 173 -8.60 17.28 -8.75
CA GLY A 173 -7.36 16.69 -9.27
C GLY A 173 -7.56 15.45 -10.16
N LEU A 174 -8.77 15.19 -10.64
CA LEU A 174 -9.08 14.01 -11.47
C LEU A 174 -8.28 13.92 -12.77
N ARG A 175 -7.80 15.05 -13.29
CA ARG A 175 -6.95 15.10 -14.50
C ARG A 175 -5.52 14.62 -14.26
N ASN A 176 -5.12 14.45 -12.99
CA ASN A 176 -3.76 14.06 -12.62
C ASN A 176 -3.59 12.53 -12.51
N PHE A 177 -4.63 11.74 -12.80
CA PHE A 177 -4.53 10.29 -12.80
C PHE A 177 -3.78 9.81 -14.06
N PRO A 178 -3.03 8.71 -13.95
CA PRO A 178 -2.26 8.17 -15.07
C PRO A 178 -3.17 7.58 -16.16
N GLU A 179 -2.68 7.48 -17.39
CA GLU A 179 -3.47 7.01 -18.56
C GLU A 179 -4.06 5.60 -18.41
N TYR A 180 -3.47 4.76 -17.55
CA TYR A 180 -4.00 3.42 -17.27
C TYR A 180 -5.22 3.43 -16.33
N ALA A 181 -5.62 4.61 -15.81
CA ALA A 181 -6.73 4.76 -14.89
C ALA A 181 -8.02 5.18 -15.60
N THR A 182 -9.10 4.45 -15.32
CA THR A 182 -10.47 4.83 -15.63
C THR A 182 -11.10 5.44 -14.39
N ILE A 183 -11.72 6.61 -14.51
CA ILE A 183 -12.31 7.32 -13.37
C ILE A 183 -13.82 7.23 -13.42
N TRP A 184 -14.42 6.79 -12.32
CA TRP A 184 -15.84 6.74 -12.06
C TRP A 184 -16.18 7.66 -10.91
N THR A 185 -17.20 8.50 -11.12
CA THR A 185 -17.67 9.44 -10.10
C THR A 185 -19.03 8.99 -9.59
N THR A 186 -19.18 8.81 -8.29
CA THR A 186 -20.44 8.45 -7.63
C THR A 186 -20.98 9.61 -6.78
N LYS A 187 -22.21 9.49 -6.31
CA LYS A 187 -22.70 10.28 -5.17
C LYS A 187 -21.92 9.96 -3.89
N ASP A 188 -22.02 10.85 -2.92
CA ASP A 188 -21.59 10.56 -1.55
C ASP A 188 -22.59 9.60 -0.88
N LEU A 189 -22.12 8.81 0.08
CA LEU A 189 -23.01 8.00 0.93
C LEU A 189 -23.74 8.94 1.90
N GLU A 190 -25.06 9.05 1.82
CA GLU A 190 -25.88 9.96 2.65
C GLU A 190 -26.91 9.23 3.52
N ASP A 191 -26.98 7.90 3.45
CA ASP A 191 -27.91 7.08 4.24
C ASP A 191 -27.40 6.95 5.70
N GLU A 192 -27.65 7.99 6.49
CA GLU A 192 -27.22 8.07 7.89
C GLU A 192 -27.91 6.99 8.77
N GLU A 193 -29.14 6.58 8.42
CA GLU A 193 -29.85 5.49 9.13
C GLU A 193 -29.13 4.15 8.93
N LEU A 194 -28.72 3.83 7.70
CA LEU A 194 -27.93 2.64 7.41
C LEU A 194 -26.60 2.68 8.15
N ILE A 195 -25.89 3.80 8.11
CA ILE A 195 -24.59 3.95 8.79
C ILE A 195 -24.76 3.68 10.29
N GLU A 196 -25.75 4.30 10.93
CA GLU A 196 -26.04 4.11 12.35
C GLU A 196 -26.35 2.64 12.69
N LYS A 197 -27.20 1.98 11.88
CA LYS A 197 -27.51 0.55 12.03
C LYS A 197 -26.27 -0.32 11.96
N ILE A 198 -25.35 -0.07 11.02
CA ILE A 198 -24.10 -0.83 10.89
C ILE A 198 -23.16 -0.55 12.06
N ILE A 199 -23.09 0.69 12.58
CA ILE A 199 -22.31 1.02 13.79
C ILE A 199 -22.77 0.11 14.94
N PHE A 200 -24.07 0.06 15.23
CA PHE A 200 -24.57 -0.64 16.42
C PHE A 200 -24.97 -2.10 16.18
N ALA A 201 -24.81 -2.63 14.97
CA ALA A 201 -25.06 -4.03 14.66
C ALA A 201 -24.36 -4.94 15.68
N LYS A 202 -25.16 -5.72 16.41
CA LYS A 202 -24.66 -6.73 17.35
C LYS A 202 -24.16 -7.92 16.54
N LYS A 203 -22.84 -8.04 16.41
CA LYS A 203 -22.22 -9.25 15.87
C LYS A 203 -22.36 -10.37 16.91
N VAL A 204 -23.26 -11.32 16.70
CA VAL A 204 -23.19 -12.60 17.41
C VAL A 204 -21.93 -13.31 16.89
N LYS A 205 -21.07 -13.79 17.79
CA LYS A 205 -19.78 -14.41 17.42
C LYS A 205 -19.89 -15.58 16.42
N ASN A 206 -21.09 -16.15 16.26
CA ASN A 206 -21.39 -17.26 15.35
C ASN A 206 -22.12 -16.84 14.06
N ASP A 207 -22.47 -15.55 13.89
CA ASP A 207 -23.25 -15.02 12.76
C ASP A 207 -22.42 -14.21 11.75
N ILE A 208 -21.08 -14.20 11.85
CA ILE A 208 -20.25 -13.87 10.68
C ILE A 208 -20.30 -15.08 9.75
N GLN A 209 -21.50 -15.39 9.26
CA GLN A 209 -21.70 -16.37 8.21
C GLN A 209 -21.04 -15.80 6.96
N THR A 210 -20.08 -16.55 6.44
CA THR A 210 -19.61 -16.36 5.07
C THR A 210 -20.82 -16.44 4.17
N LEU A 211 -21.13 -15.34 3.49
CA LEU A 211 -22.10 -15.38 2.41
C LEU A 211 -21.58 -16.37 1.38
N LYS A 212 -22.42 -17.31 0.97
CA LYS A 212 -22.05 -18.20 -0.13
C LYS A 212 -21.86 -17.33 -1.36
N ALA A 213 -20.65 -17.34 -1.93
CA ALA A 213 -20.39 -16.66 -3.18
C ALA A 213 -21.42 -17.12 -4.23
N PRO A 214 -21.97 -16.22 -5.06
CA PRO A 214 -22.91 -16.65 -6.08
C PRO A 214 -22.23 -17.67 -7.02
N GLU A 215 -22.94 -18.70 -7.43
CA GLU A 215 -22.36 -19.77 -8.26
C GLU A 215 -22.17 -19.27 -9.70
N ASN A 216 -21.01 -18.65 -9.97
CA ASN A 216 -20.65 -18.21 -11.31
C ASN A 216 -19.16 -18.43 -11.59
N LYS A 217 -18.85 -18.91 -12.80
CA LYS A 217 -17.46 -19.15 -13.27
C LYS A 217 -16.57 -17.89 -13.31
N LYS A 218 -17.16 -16.69 -13.33
CA LYS A 218 -16.43 -15.43 -13.26
C LYS A 218 -15.87 -15.20 -11.85
N TYR A 219 -16.45 -15.75 -10.80
CA TYR A 219 -15.93 -15.53 -9.46
C TYR A 219 -14.76 -16.44 -9.14
N ILE A 220 -13.71 -15.86 -8.56
CA ILE A 220 -12.50 -16.58 -8.19
C ILE A 220 -11.98 -16.12 -6.83
N GLU A 221 -11.52 -17.08 -6.04
CA GLU A 221 -10.81 -16.78 -4.80
C GLU A 221 -9.39 -16.28 -5.06
N ALA A 222 -8.92 -15.33 -4.25
CA ALA A 222 -7.59 -14.73 -4.39
C ALA A 222 -6.44 -15.78 -4.46
N CYS A 223 -6.52 -16.84 -3.64
CA CYS A 223 -5.50 -17.89 -3.56
C CYS A 223 -5.43 -18.79 -4.81
N LYS A 224 -6.49 -18.85 -5.63
CA LYS A 224 -6.56 -19.65 -6.86
C LYS A 224 -5.98 -18.94 -8.08
N ILE A 225 -5.65 -17.65 -7.95
CA ILE A 225 -5.09 -16.86 -9.03
C ILE A 225 -3.65 -17.30 -9.31
N LYS A 226 -3.35 -17.56 -10.58
CA LYS A 226 -1.99 -17.90 -11.03
C LYS A 226 -1.21 -16.64 -11.35
N TYR A 227 -0.05 -16.47 -10.74
CA TYR A 227 0.83 -15.32 -10.95
C TYR A 227 2.30 -15.71 -10.70
N LYS A 228 3.22 -14.87 -11.15
CA LYS A 228 4.65 -14.98 -10.84
C LYS A 228 4.90 -14.51 -9.41
N LYS A 229 5.49 -15.37 -8.57
CA LYS A 229 5.85 -14.99 -7.19
C LYS A 229 6.92 -13.90 -7.20
N PHE A 230 6.68 -12.83 -6.45
CA PHE A 230 7.64 -11.78 -6.18
C PHE A 230 8.30 -11.99 -4.81
N GLN A 231 9.63 -12.17 -4.82
CA GLN A 231 10.44 -12.43 -3.62
C GLN A 231 11.00 -11.11 -3.07
N TYR A 232 10.27 -10.48 -2.15
CA TYR A 232 10.55 -9.12 -1.70
C TYR A 232 11.96 -8.93 -1.10
N PHE A 233 12.29 -9.66 -0.04
CA PHE A 233 13.58 -9.51 0.67
C PHE A 233 14.79 -10.01 -0.14
N PRO A 234 14.71 -11.18 -0.81
CA PRO A 234 15.79 -11.61 -1.71
C PRO A 234 16.07 -10.61 -2.83
N THR A 235 15.03 -9.95 -3.36
CA THR A 235 15.21 -8.91 -4.38
C THR A 235 15.90 -7.67 -3.81
N LEU A 236 15.57 -7.24 -2.58
CA LEU A 236 16.27 -6.14 -1.91
C LEU A 236 17.75 -6.44 -1.65
N GLU A 237 18.06 -7.65 -1.20
CA GLU A 237 19.44 -8.11 -1.02
C GLU A 237 20.20 -8.20 -2.34
N TRP A 238 19.55 -8.69 -3.41
CA TRP A 238 20.12 -8.69 -4.75
C TRP A 238 20.43 -7.27 -5.24
N ILE A 239 19.53 -6.31 -5.02
CA ILE A 239 19.75 -4.89 -5.37
C ILE A 239 20.95 -4.34 -4.62
N LEU A 240 21.03 -4.54 -3.29
CA LEU A 240 22.17 -4.11 -2.48
C LEU A 240 23.47 -4.68 -3.06
N ASN A 241 23.58 -6.00 -3.14
CA ASN A 241 24.82 -6.64 -3.57
C ASN A 241 25.21 -6.26 -5.01
N THR A 242 24.25 -6.20 -5.94
CA THR A 242 24.54 -5.89 -7.36
C THR A 242 25.01 -4.45 -7.54
N SER A 243 24.40 -3.50 -6.83
CA SER A 243 24.84 -2.09 -6.87
C SER A 243 26.26 -1.88 -6.32
N ARG A 244 26.83 -2.87 -5.63
CA ARG A 244 28.16 -2.86 -5.00
C ARG A 244 29.20 -3.68 -5.75
N GLN A 245 28.85 -4.29 -6.89
CA GLN A 245 29.76 -5.18 -7.64
C GLN A 245 30.76 -4.44 -8.52
N ASN A 246 30.53 -3.17 -8.86
CA ASN A 246 31.39 -2.43 -9.77
C ASN A 246 32.69 -2.03 -9.06
N PRO A 247 33.88 -2.47 -9.53
CA PRO A 247 35.14 -2.20 -8.82
C PRO A 247 35.54 -0.73 -8.80
N LYS A 248 34.95 0.11 -9.67
CA LYS A 248 35.28 1.54 -9.77
C LYS A 248 34.44 2.42 -8.85
N PHE A 249 33.29 1.95 -8.40
CA PHE A 249 32.33 2.76 -7.67
C PHE A 249 31.90 2.04 -6.39
N ALA A 250 31.87 2.78 -5.28
CA ALA A 250 31.27 2.25 -4.06
C ALA A 250 29.81 1.85 -4.30
N VAL A 251 29.04 2.66 -5.04
CA VAL A 251 27.68 2.32 -5.49
C VAL A 251 27.56 2.66 -6.98
N ASP A 252 27.23 1.67 -7.81
CA ASP A 252 26.96 1.88 -9.23
C ASP A 252 25.58 2.49 -9.43
N LEU A 253 25.51 3.82 -9.56
CA LEU A 253 24.24 4.53 -9.71
C LEU A 253 23.54 4.22 -11.04
N LYS A 254 24.29 3.82 -12.08
CA LYS A 254 23.72 3.49 -13.39
C LYS A 254 22.89 2.20 -13.35
N PHE A 255 23.18 1.32 -12.39
CA PHE A 255 22.37 0.12 -12.15
C PHE A 255 20.90 0.44 -11.89
N PHE A 256 20.62 1.54 -11.17
CA PHE A 256 19.25 1.91 -10.80
C PHE A 256 18.43 2.49 -11.96
N SER A 257 19.06 2.93 -13.05
CA SER A 257 18.39 3.58 -14.19
C SER A 257 17.71 2.61 -15.17
N SER A 258 17.62 1.31 -14.83
CA SER A 258 16.93 0.34 -15.68
C SER A 258 15.42 0.32 -15.42
N ALA A 259 14.61 0.10 -16.45
CA ALA A 259 13.14 0.04 -16.32
C ALA A 259 12.66 -0.98 -15.26
N LYS A 260 13.36 -2.11 -15.12
CA LYS A 260 13.09 -3.12 -14.10
C LYS A 260 13.35 -2.60 -12.68
N LEU A 261 14.46 -1.87 -12.49
CA LEU A 261 14.78 -1.24 -11.21
C LEU A 261 13.84 -0.10 -10.89
N GLY A 262 13.34 0.63 -11.89
CA GLY A 262 12.27 1.62 -11.73
C GLY A 262 11.01 1.01 -11.08
N LEU A 263 10.56 -0.16 -11.58
CA LEU A 263 9.44 -0.90 -10.96
C LEU A 263 9.73 -1.31 -9.51
N PHE A 264 10.94 -1.77 -9.22
CA PHE A 264 11.32 -2.07 -7.84
C PHE A 264 11.28 -0.81 -6.98
N PHE A 265 11.83 0.30 -7.45
CA PHE A 265 11.80 1.57 -6.73
C PHE A 265 10.36 2.00 -6.41
N ASP A 266 9.42 1.82 -7.34
CA ASP A 266 8.01 2.10 -7.13
C ASP A 266 7.35 1.18 -6.07
N ILE A 267 7.81 -0.07 -5.95
CA ILE A 267 7.33 -1.01 -4.94
C ILE A 267 7.92 -0.72 -3.55
N TYR A 268 9.23 -0.49 -3.47
CA TYR A 268 9.97 -0.36 -2.21
C TYR A 268 9.97 1.06 -1.64
N THR A 269 9.80 2.06 -2.51
CA THR A 269 9.96 3.52 -2.30
C THR A 269 11.34 3.97 -1.82
N LYS A 270 12.19 3.03 -1.37
CA LYS A 270 13.57 3.23 -0.94
C LYS A 270 14.39 1.98 -1.23
N LEU A 271 15.64 2.17 -1.62
CA LEU A 271 16.60 1.10 -1.89
C LEU A 271 17.78 1.22 -0.95
N TYR A 272 18.17 0.10 -0.34
CA TYR A 272 19.25 0.03 0.63
C TYR A 272 20.58 -0.15 -0.09
N ILE A 273 21.54 0.72 0.21
CA ILE A 273 22.81 0.80 -0.53
C ILE A 273 24.05 0.58 0.35
N GLY A 274 23.88 0.50 1.67
CA GLY A 274 24.97 0.22 2.61
C GLY A 274 24.71 0.74 4.01
N TYR A 275 25.79 0.93 4.75
CA TYR A 275 25.79 1.62 6.05
C TYR A 275 26.97 2.56 6.19
N ILE A 276 26.81 3.57 7.04
CA ILE A 276 27.87 4.44 7.54
C ILE A 276 28.01 4.22 9.05
N ASN A 277 29.22 4.38 9.59
CA ASN A 277 29.43 4.25 11.03
C ASN A 277 29.04 5.53 11.78
N THR A 278 28.84 5.44 13.10
CA THR A 278 28.38 6.61 13.89
C THR A 278 29.39 7.75 13.88
N GLU A 279 30.70 7.44 13.92
CA GLU A 279 31.78 8.44 13.91
C GLU A 279 31.80 9.24 12.60
N GLU A 280 31.75 8.55 11.46
CA GLU A 280 31.68 9.20 10.14
C GLU A 280 30.35 9.95 9.94
N PHE A 281 29.25 9.45 10.51
CA PHE A 281 27.96 10.14 10.43
C PHE A 281 27.97 11.46 11.20
N LEU A 282 28.75 11.56 12.29
CA LEU A 282 28.95 12.82 13.02
C LEU A 282 29.66 13.88 12.16
N GLU A 283 30.46 13.49 11.17
CA GLU A 283 31.05 14.44 10.22
C GLU A 283 30.00 15.01 9.24
N LEU A 284 28.94 14.25 8.95
CA LEU A 284 27.80 14.71 8.16
C LEU A 284 26.80 15.51 8.99
N TYR A 285 26.67 15.17 10.27
CA TYR A 285 25.75 15.82 11.20
C TYR A 285 26.34 15.87 12.62
N SER A 286 27.02 16.98 12.94
CA SER A 286 27.77 17.14 14.19
C SER A 286 26.90 17.17 15.46
N GLU A 287 25.63 17.53 15.35
CA GLU A 287 24.69 17.55 16.49
C GLU A 287 23.98 16.20 16.70
N PHE A 288 24.36 15.16 15.96
CA PHE A 288 23.78 13.83 16.09
C PHE A 288 23.99 13.25 17.49
N ASN A 289 22.90 13.03 18.22
CA ASN A 289 22.93 12.61 19.63
C ASN A 289 22.17 11.30 19.91
N LEU A 290 21.72 10.58 18.87
CA LEU A 290 20.97 9.34 19.04
C LEU A 290 21.89 8.18 19.44
N LYS A 291 21.43 7.34 20.37
CA LYS A 291 22.18 6.17 20.87
C LYS A 291 22.02 4.99 19.92
N VAL A 292 22.92 4.88 18.94
CA VAL A 292 22.90 3.83 17.90
C VAL A 292 23.20 2.45 18.50
N LYS A 293 22.39 1.44 18.18
CA LYS A 293 22.48 0.09 18.76
C LYS A 293 23.71 -0.72 18.32
N THR A 294 24.20 -0.52 17.10
CA THR A 294 25.16 -1.45 16.45
C THR A 294 26.32 -0.75 15.76
N ASN A 295 26.53 0.54 16.05
CA ASN A 295 27.42 1.45 15.32
C ASN A 295 27.15 1.55 13.80
N ARG A 296 26.13 0.90 13.26
CA ARG A 296 25.76 0.94 11.85
C ARG A 296 24.50 1.78 11.66
N ILE A 297 24.61 2.83 10.86
CA ILE A 297 23.49 3.65 10.39
C ILE A 297 23.22 3.27 8.94
N ILE A 298 22.03 2.75 8.67
CA ILE A 298 21.70 2.25 7.34
C ILE A 298 21.49 3.41 6.38
N VAL A 299 22.05 3.31 5.18
CA VAL A 299 21.97 4.31 4.12
C VAL A 299 21.04 3.79 3.02
N THR A 300 20.10 4.63 2.60
CA THR A 300 19.15 4.33 1.51
C THR A 300 19.10 5.46 0.50
N ILE A 301 18.75 5.13 -0.73
CA ILE A 301 18.26 6.07 -1.74
C ILE A 301 16.74 6.00 -1.69
N GLU A 302 16.05 7.12 -1.46
CA GLU A 302 14.59 7.16 -1.26
C GLU A 302 13.92 8.18 -2.19
N LYS A 303 12.73 7.85 -2.70
CA LYS A 303 11.85 8.78 -3.41
C LYS A 303 11.18 9.67 -2.36
N VAL A 304 11.77 10.83 -2.11
CA VAL A 304 11.23 11.81 -1.15
C VAL A 304 9.96 12.48 -1.66
N ASN A 305 9.85 12.60 -2.98
CA ASN A 305 8.61 12.93 -3.70
C ASN A 305 8.56 12.15 -5.03
N GLN A 306 7.65 12.51 -5.95
CA GLN A 306 7.48 11.78 -7.21
C GLN A 306 8.67 11.95 -8.18
N THR A 307 9.45 13.02 -8.02
CA THR A 307 10.48 13.44 -8.98
C THR A 307 11.88 13.49 -8.40
N GLU A 308 11.99 13.50 -7.07
CA GLU A 308 13.25 13.71 -6.36
C GLU A 308 13.65 12.46 -5.57
N LEU A 309 14.92 12.12 -5.72
CA LEU A 309 15.61 11.09 -4.97
C LEU A 309 16.56 11.77 -3.99
N ASP A 310 16.66 11.20 -2.80
CA ASP A 310 17.60 11.68 -1.79
C ASP A 310 18.20 10.53 -1.00
N ILE A 311 19.31 10.80 -0.32
CA ILE A 311 19.90 9.89 0.65
C ILE A 311 19.18 10.05 1.99
N VAL A 312 18.68 8.93 2.50
CA VAL A 312 17.97 8.87 3.78
C VAL A 312 18.61 7.81 4.66
N TYR A 313 18.73 8.14 5.93
CA TYR A 313 19.40 7.32 6.93
C TYR A 313 18.39 6.69 7.89
N TYR A 314 18.67 5.47 8.32
CA TYR A 314 17.85 4.73 9.26
C TYR A 314 18.68 4.32 10.48
N VAL A 315 18.33 4.89 11.63
CA VAL A 315 19.03 4.72 12.90
C VAL A 315 18.21 3.85 13.82
N LYS A 316 18.74 2.67 14.16
CA LYS A 316 18.15 1.80 15.19
C LYS A 316 18.75 2.15 16.55
N GLU A 317 17.93 2.71 17.43
CA GLU A 317 18.36 3.09 18.78
C GLU A 317 18.46 1.87 19.70
N THR A 318 19.21 2.01 20.80
CA THR A 318 19.34 0.99 21.85
C THR A 318 18.00 0.62 22.49
N ASN A 319 17.07 1.58 22.60
CA ASN A 319 15.70 1.36 23.07
C ASN A 319 14.79 0.61 22.07
N GLY A 320 15.31 0.25 20.89
CA GLY A 320 14.57 -0.47 19.85
C GLY A 320 13.73 0.42 18.92
N LYS A 321 13.64 1.73 19.15
CA LYS A 321 13.00 2.66 18.21
C LYS A 321 13.83 2.79 16.94
N LEU A 322 13.14 3.02 15.82
CA LEU A 322 13.75 3.25 14.52
C LEU A 322 13.47 4.68 14.10
N LYS A 323 14.53 5.45 13.85
CA LYS A 323 14.44 6.82 13.37
C LYS A 323 14.81 6.88 11.90
N ARG A 324 14.00 7.59 11.11
CA ARG A 324 14.35 8.03 9.75
C ARG A 324 14.96 9.42 9.86
N VAL A 325 16.19 9.58 9.38
CA VAL A 325 16.94 10.83 9.41
C VAL A 325 17.19 11.27 7.96
N ARG A 326 16.83 12.51 7.63
CA ARG A 326 17.13 13.16 6.35
C ARG A 326 17.91 14.44 6.63
N LEU A 327 19.04 14.60 5.96
CA LEU A 327 19.90 15.77 6.07
C LEU A 327 19.62 16.66 4.86
N GLU A 328 18.86 17.74 5.03
CA GLU A 328 18.63 18.76 3.99
C GLU A 328 19.58 19.94 4.25
N GLU A 329 19.85 20.78 3.24
CA GLU A 329 20.86 21.86 3.32
C GLU A 329 20.63 22.82 4.51
N ASP A 330 19.37 23.12 4.83
CA ASP A 330 18.99 24.05 5.90
C ASP A 330 18.22 23.40 7.06
N ASN A 331 17.87 22.11 6.97
CA ASN A 331 17.01 21.47 7.97
C ASN A 331 17.25 19.96 8.08
N ILE A 332 17.16 19.45 9.31
CA ILE A 332 17.32 18.02 9.58
C ILE A 332 15.98 17.45 10.02
N SER A 333 15.48 16.48 9.24
CA SER A 333 14.23 15.82 9.53
C SER A 333 14.47 14.48 10.22
N ILE A 334 14.07 14.38 11.49
CA ILE A 334 14.09 13.13 12.26
C ILE A 334 12.65 12.70 12.55
N LYS A 335 12.27 11.51 12.08
CA LYS A 335 10.92 10.95 12.28
C LYS A 335 10.97 9.56 12.87
N ASP A 336 10.08 9.30 13.83
CA ASP A 336 9.83 7.96 14.34
C ASP A 336 9.21 7.06 13.27
N LYS A 337 9.68 5.81 13.20
CA LYS A 337 9.04 4.74 12.43
C LYS A 337 8.32 3.79 13.38
N GLU A 338 7.17 3.32 12.94
CA GLU A 338 6.38 2.33 13.66
C GLU A 338 7.20 1.07 13.98
N LEU A 339 7.01 0.53 15.18
CA LEU A 339 7.74 -0.64 15.67
C LEU A 339 7.45 -1.89 14.81
N ASP A 340 6.19 -2.06 14.44
CA ASP A 340 5.71 -3.17 13.60
C ASP A 340 5.60 -2.80 12.12
N GLY A 341 5.99 -1.58 11.75
CA GLY A 341 5.97 -1.10 10.37
C GLY A 341 6.86 -1.92 9.44
N PHE A 342 6.57 -1.86 8.14
CA PHE A 342 7.31 -2.58 7.11
C PHE A 342 8.81 -2.22 7.13
N THR A 343 9.13 -0.94 7.32
CA THR A 343 10.52 -0.43 7.41
C THR A 343 11.32 -1.01 8.56
N ASN A 344 10.70 -1.31 9.69
CA ASN A 344 11.41 -1.94 10.81
C ASN A 344 11.83 -3.37 10.45
N ALA A 345 11.01 -4.10 9.68
CA ALA A 345 11.36 -5.43 9.20
C ALA A 345 12.48 -5.39 8.15
N GLU A 346 12.45 -4.44 7.22
CA GLU A 346 13.53 -4.20 6.26
C GLU A 346 14.86 -3.90 6.97
N VAL A 347 14.86 -2.98 7.93
CA VAL A 347 16.06 -2.65 8.72
C VAL A 347 16.56 -3.87 9.49
N ARG A 348 15.68 -4.62 10.17
CA ARG A 348 16.08 -5.86 10.87
C ARG A 348 16.69 -6.90 9.93
N PHE A 349 16.20 -6.99 8.70
CA PHE A 349 16.75 -7.86 7.67
C PHE A 349 18.15 -7.39 7.26
N PHE A 350 18.31 -6.11 6.88
CA PHE A 350 19.60 -5.57 6.44
C PHE A 350 20.67 -5.58 7.54
N MET A 351 20.31 -5.40 8.80
CA MET A 351 21.25 -5.56 9.91
C MET A 351 21.91 -6.95 9.97
N LYS A 352 21.30 -7.98 9.37
CA LYS A 352 21.86 -9.34 9.25
C LYS A 352 22.63 -9.58 7.95
N VAL A 353 22.33 -8.80 6.90
CA VAL A 353 22.88 -8.96 5.54
C VAL A 353 24.09 -8.05 5.31
N LEU A 354 24.16 -6.92 6.00
CA LEU A 354 25.25 -5.96 5.84
C LEU A 354 26.58 -6.54 6.36
N GLU A 355 27.61 -6.34 5.56
CA GLU A 355 28.98 -6.86 5.68
C GLU A 355 29.94 -5.68 5.47
N GLU A 356 31.22 -5.82 5.81
CA GLU A 356 32.19 -4.72 5.68
C GLU A 356 32.29 -4.13 4.27
N LYS A 357 32.09 -4.94 3.21
CA LYS A 357 32.04 -4.45 1.81
C LYS A 357 30.89 -3.46 1.54
N HIS A 358 29.89 -3.41 2.42
CA HIS A 358 28.73 -2.52 2.35
C HIS A 358 28.92 -1.21 3.12
N HIS A 359 30.10 -1.01 3.73
CA HIS A 359 30.46 0.25 4.37
C HIS A 359 30.56 1.39 3.33
N LEU A 360 30.11 2.57 3.73
CA LEU A 360 30.10 3.81 2.95
C LEU A 360 30.79 4.89 3.78
N THR A 361 31.87 5.44 3.24
CA THR A 361 32.56 6.59 3.83
C THR A 361 31.82 7.89 3.55
N VAL A 362 32.17 8.96 4.28
CA VAL A 362 31.66 10.33 4.04
C VAL A 362 31.87 10.77 2.59
N GLU A 363 33.03 10.45 2.00
CA GLU A 363 33.32 10.74 0.59
C GLU A 363 32.39 9.98 -0.36
N ASN A 364 32.10 8.70 -0.07
CA ASN A 364 31.14 7.93 -0.86
C ASN A 364 29.75 8.57 -0.81
N ILE A 365 29.28 9.00 0.37
CA ILE A 365 27.99 9.66 0.53
C ILE A 365 27.92 10.95 -0.29
N LYS A 366 28.91 11.84 -0.13
CA LYS A 366 28.98 13.11 -0.90
C LYS A 366 29.02 12.85 -2.41
N HIS A 367 29.76 11.83 -2.83
CA HIS A 367 29.81 11.43 -4.24
C HIS A 367 28.44 10.94 -4.75
N ILE A 368 27.73 10.12 -3.99
CA ILE A 368 26.40 9.63 -4.35
C ILE A 368 25.41 10.79 -4.42
N GLN A 369 25.37 11.68 -3.42
CA GLN A 369 24.48 12.85 -3.42
C GLN A 369 24.69 13.73 -4.66
N LYS A 370 25.95 14.04 -4.99
CA LYS A 370 26.29 14.85 -6.16
C LYS A 370 25.82 14.24 -7.49
N ASN A 371 25.75 12.92 -7.56
CA ASN A 371 25.46 12.18 -8.79
C ASN A 371 24.11 11.45 -8.77
N ILE A 372 23.25 11.70 -7.77
CA ILE A 372 21.99 10.97 -7.59
C ILE A 372 21.02 11.16 -8.77
N SER A 373 21.16 12.28 -9.49
CA SER A 373 20.43 12.61 -10.71
C SER A 373 20.74 11.68 -11.91
N LEU A 374 21.76 10.82 -11.81
CA LEU A 374 22.04 9.78 -12.81
C LEU A 374 21.00 8.66 -12.79
N ILE A 375 20.27 8.52 -11.68
CA ILE A 375 19.13 7.60 -11.57
C ILE A 375 17.94 8.26 -12.27
N LYS A 376 17.53 7.70 -13.42
CA LYS A 376 16.44 8.20 -14.25
C LYS A 376 15.28 7.23 -14.29
#